data_AF-A0A7G2EYM4-F1
#
_entry.id   AF-A0A7G2EYM4-F1
#
_cell.length_a   1.000
_cell.length_b   1.000
_cell.length_c   1.000
_cell.angle_alpha   90.00
_cell.angle_beta   90.00
_cell.angle_gamma   90.00
#
_symmetry.space_group_name_H-M   'P 1'
#
loop_
_entity.id
_entity.type
_entity.pdbx_description
1 polymer ?
#
loop_
_entity_poly.entity_id
_entity_poly.type
_entity_poly.pdbx_seq_one_letter_code
_entity_poly.pdbx_strand_id
1 'polypeptide(L)'
;MAAHNLCFNSAFVCNVHHQKTQHFPCNAVSKTTSTHAVTFHRRSANYRPPLWDHQYLLSLENIYVKEVETAEKAILFKEEVRKTLNEIEGSIEQLEMIDSLQRLGISYHYKHEIHDILRKIHDQHGEIERETQDLHATSLEFILLRQHGFDVSQDAFDVFISETGEFRKTLHSDIKGLLSLYEASYFSMDSEFKLKETRIYANKRLSEFVAESSKTICREDETYILEMVKRALETPYHWSIRRLEARWYINVYEKKHEMNPLLLEFAAIDFNMLQANHQEELKLISR
;
A
#
# COMPACT_ATOMS: atom_id res chain seq x y z
N MET A 1 16.16 -5.53 23.82
CA MET A 1 14.83 -5.75 23.23
C MET A 1 13.87 -4.71 23.81
N ALA A 2 13.96 -3.47 23.32
CA ALA A 2 12.97 -2.45 23.66
C ALA A 2 11.72 -2.75 22.83
N ALA A 3 10.62 -3.10 23.49
CA ALA A 3 9.32 -3.18 22.85
C ALA A 3 8.90 -1.75 22.49
N HIS A 4 9.17 -1.32 21.26
CA HIS A 4 8.55 -0.13 20.71
C HIS A 4 7.07 -0.46 20.57
N ASN A 5 6.26 -0.03 21.54
CA ASN A 5 4.82 0.03 21.39
C ASN A 5 4.53 1.08 20.29
N LEU A 6 4.60 0.66 19.03
CA LEU A 6 4.02 1.37 17.90
C LEU A 6 2.51 1.34 18.13
N CYS A 7 2.04 2.27 18.95
CA CYS A 7 0.65 2.40 19.33
C CYS A 7 -0.10 2.95 18.12
N PHE A 8 -0.44 2.06 17.18
CA PHE A 8 -1.51 2.31 16.25
C PHE A 8 -2.81 2.20 17.05
N ASN A 9 -3.14 3.25 17.80
CA ASN A 9 -4.47 3.37 18.33
C ASN A 9 -5.42 3.33 17.14
N SER A 10 -6.08 2.18 16.95
CA SER A 10 -7.32 2.14 16.21
C SER A 10 -8.27 3.06 16.95
N ALA A 11 -8.31 4.33 16.55
CA ALA A 11 -9.29 5.28 17.09
C ALA A 11 -10.72 4.75 16.89
N PHE A 12 -10.91 3.77 16.00
CA PHE A 12 -12.15 3.04 15.79
C PHE A 12 -12.18 1.76 16.64
N VAL A 13 -12.42 1.91 17.93
CA VAL A 13 -13.10 0.86 18.69
C VAL A 13 -14.57 0.94 18.29
N CYS A 14 -15.10 -0.10 17.64
CA CYS A 14 -16.54 -0.27 17.48
C CYS A 14 -17.16 -0.33 18.88
N ASN A 15 -17.63 0.80 19.39
CA ASN A 15 -18.25 0.86 20.69
C ASN A 15 -19.67 0.27 20.55
N VAL A 16 -19.80 -1.01 20.90
CA VAL A 16 -21.07 -1.77 20.88
C VAL A 16 -22.09 -1.21 21.90
N HIS A 17 -21.77 -0.13 22.63
CA HIS A 17 -22.53 0.36 23.78
C HIS A 17 -23.41 1.61 23.57
N HIS A 18 -23.62 2.07 22.33
CA HIS A 18 -24.60 3.13 22.05
C HIS A 18 -25.75 2.67 21.14
N GLN A 19 -26.51 1.69 21.61
CA GLN A 19 -27.80 1.26 21.03
C GLN A 19 -29.01 2.08 21.53
N LYS A 20 -28.84 3.36 21.88
CA LYS A 20 -30.00 4.24 22.16
C LYS A 20 -29.92 5.52 21.34
N THR A 21 -30.15 5.38 20.04
CA THR A 21 -30.55 6.50 19.20
C THR A 21 -31.97 6.92 19.58
N GLN A 22 -32.10 8.02 20.33
CA GLN A 22 -33.38 8.71 20.45
C GLN A 22 -33.71 9.30 19.07
N HIS A 23 -34.80 8.81 18.47
CA HIS A 23 -35.40 9.45 17.32
C HIS A 23 -35.82 10.87 17.73
N PHE A 24 -35.21 11.89 17.14
CA PHE A 24 -35.78 13.23 17.13
C PHE A 24 -36.82 13.31 16.01
N PRO A 25 -38.13 13.39 16.32
CA PRO A 25 -39.12 13.64 15.29
C PRO A 25 -38.93 15.05 14.75
N CYS A 26 -38.59 15.16 13.46
CA CYS A 26 -38.65 16.41 12.73
C CYS A 26 -40.14 16.79 12.55
N ASN A 27 -40.64 17.68 13.40
CA ASN A 27 -41.98 18.24 13.27
C ASN A 27 -41.98 19.33 12.19
N ALA A 28 -41.91 18.91 10.93
CA ALA A 28 -42.08 19.80 9.79
C ALA A 28 -43.12 19.24 8.84
N VAL A 29 -44.41 19.42 9.14
CA VAL A 29 -45.46 19.53 8.11
C VAL A 29 -46.58 20.45 8.61
N SER A 30 -46.66 21.64 8.02
CA SER A 30 -47.84 22.50 8.04
C SER A 30 -49.03 21.75 7.42
N LYS A 31 -50.13 21.60 8.16
CA LYS A 31 -51.36 21.00 7.64
C LYS A 31 -51.93 21.89 6.53
N THR A 32 -51.84 21.45 5.28
CA THR A 32 -52.74 21.92 4.21
C THR A 32 -53.72 20.81 3.86
N THR A 33 -54.98 21.00 4.25
CA THR A 33 -56.13 20.20 3.84
C THR A 33 -56.39 20.39 2.35
N SER A 34 -56.12 19.35 1.56
CA SER A 34 -56.65 19.19 0.20
C SER A 34 -57.30 17.81 0.09
N THR A 35 -58.57 17.78 -0.32
CA THR A 35 -59.49 16.65 -0.13
C THR A 35 -59.34 15.52 -1.15
N HIS A 36 -58.28 15.51 -1.97
CA HIS A 36 -57.92 14.36 -2.81
C HIS A 36 -56.40 14.16 -2.84
N ALA A 37 -55.84 13.72 -1.71
CA ALA A 37 -54.46 13.24 -1.67
C ALA A 37 -54.43 11.79 -2.15
N VAL A 38 -54.07 11.55 -3.42
CA VAL A 38 -53.60 10.23 -3.84
C VAL A 38 -52.36 9.92 -3.01
N THR A 39 -52.50 9.04 -2.02
CA THR A 39 -51.39 8.56 -1.20
C THR A 39 -50.46 7.72 -2.08
N PHE A 40 -49.48 8.36 -2.70
CA PHE A 40 -48.33 7.66 -3.24
C PHE A 40 -47.57 7.06 -2.05
N HIS A 41 -47.75 5.76 -1.81
CA HIS A 41 -46.89 5.01 -0.90
C HIS A 41 -45.47 5.00 -1.47
N ARG A 42 -44.65 5.96 -1.03
CA ARG A 42 -43.24 6.01 -1.41
C ARG A 42 -42.54 4.78 -0.82
N ARG A 43 -41.97 3.94 -1.68
CA ARG A 43 -41.15 2.80 -1.25
C ARG A 43 -39.89 3.31 -0.54
N SER A 44 -39.54 2.67 0.58
CA SER A 44 -38.27 2.88 1.28
C SER A 44 -37.26 1.81 0.86
N ALA A 45 -36.00 2.20 0.69
CA ALA A 45 -34.90 1.27 0.40
C ALA A 45 -34.32 0.58 1.65
N ASN A 46 -34.86 0.88 2.84
CA ASN A 46 -34.41 0.31 4.12
C ASN A 46 -32.90 0.47 4.39
N TYR A 47 -32.33 1.62 4.03
CA TYR A 47 -30.94 1.95 4.34
C TYR A 47 -30.71 1.99 5.86
N ARG A 48 -29.53 1.51 6.28
CA ARG A 48 -29.09 1.60 7.68
C ARG A 48 -28.57 3.01 7.98
N PRO A 49 -28.67 3.46 9.24
CA PRO A 49 -28.01 4.68 9.66
C PRO A 49 -26.48 4.54 9.57
N PRO A 50 -25.73 5.67 9.57
CA PRO A 50 -24.28 5.66 9.64
C PRO A 50 -23.75 4.87 10.84
N LEU A 51 -22.58 4.24 10.66
CA LEU A 51 -21.90 3.50 11.73
C LEU A 51 -21.37 4.40 12.84
N TRP A 52 -21.06 5.66 12.53
CA TRP A 52 -20.51 6.63 13.46
C TRP A 52 -21.54 7.71 13.76
N ASP A 53 -21.75 7.93 15.05
CA ASP A 53 -22.57 9.03 15.52
C ASP A 53 -21.83 10.37 15.40
N HIS A 54 -22.58 11.44 15.17
CA HIS A 54 -22.03 12.79 15.01
C HIS A 54 -21.28 13.25 16.28
N GLN A 55 -21.82 12.97 17.46
CA GLN A 55 -21.18 13.37 18.73
C GLN A 55 -19.86 12.63 18.93
N TYR A 56 -19.80 11.37 18.50
CA TYR A 56 -18.57 10.59 18.52
C TYR A 56 -17.51 11.20 17.60
N LEU A 57 -17.86 11.57 16.37
CA LEU A 57 -16.92 12.21 15.43
C LEU A 57 -16.34 13.52 15.98
N LEU A 58 -17.19 14.35 16.60
CA LEU A 58 -16.75 15.60 17.24
C LEU A 58 -15.84 15.37 18.46
N SER A 59 -16.01 14.24 19.16
CA SER A 59 -15.23 13.89 20.35
C SER A 59 -13.84 13.31 20.06
N LEU A 60 -13.54 12.98 18.80
CA LEU A 60 -12.23 12.43 18.42
C LEU A 60 -11.12 13.41 18.81
N GLU A 61 -10.13 12.96 19.57
CA GLU A 61 -8.94 13.75 19.88
C GLU A 61 -7.70 12.94 19.53
N ASN A 62 -6.71 13.60 18.94
CA ASN A 62 -5.47 12.97 18.52
C ASN A 62 -4.27 13.75 19.03
N ILE A 63 -3.46 13.08 19.84
CA ILE A 63 -2.29 13.65 20.52
C ILE A 63 -1.19 14.06 19.53
N TYR A 64 -1.14 13.42 18.35
CA TYR A 64 -0.10 13.66 17.35
C TYR A 64 -0.22 15.03 16.65
N VAL A 65 -1.35 15.74 16.81
CA VAL A 65 -1.48 17.15 16.34
C VAL A 65 -0.68 18.11 17.22
N LYS A 66 -0.46 17.78 18.49
CA LYS A 66 -0.05 18.74 19.53
C LYS A 66 1.34 18.46 20.11
N GLU A 67 1.96 17.34 19.75
CA GLU A 67 3.22 16.91 20.35
C GLU A 67 4.42 17.43 19.57
N VAL A 68 5.05 18.49 20.11
CA VAL A 68 6.22 19.15 19.52
C VAL A 68 7.37 18.17 19.31
N GLU A 69 7.64 17.31 20.31
CA GLU A 69 8.72 16.31 20.25
C GLU A 69 8.55 15.33 19.09
N THR A 70 7.32 14.87 18.84
CA THR A 70 7.01 13.95 17.74
C THR A 70 7.19 14.61 16.37
N ALA A 71 6.84 15.90 16.25
CA ALA A 71 7.06 16.67 15.02
C ALA A 71 8.55 16.90 14.76
N GLU A 72 9.34 17.26 15.77
CA GLU A 72 10.79 17.43 15.66
C GLU A 72 11.48 16.12 15.27
N LYS A 73 11.06 15.00 15.87
CA LYS A 73 11.55 13.66 15.52
C LYS A 73 11.22 13.28 14.08
N ALA A 74 10.02 13.59 13.59
CA ALA A 74 9.63 13.35 12.20
C ALA A 74 10.50 14.15 11.21
N ILE A 75 10.86 15.39 11.55
CA ILE A 75 11.76 16.22 10.73
C ILE A 75 13.16 15.58 10.67
N LEU A 76 13.71 15.15 11.81
CA LEU A 76 15.01 14.51 11.88
C LEU A 76 15.05 13.22 11.03
N PHE A 77 14.04 12.36 11.18
CA PHE A 77 13.95 11.14 10.37
C PHE A 77 13.78 11.43 8.89
N LYS A 78 13.03 12.47 8.53
CA LYS A 78 12.88 12.87 7.14
C LYS A 78 14.23 13.24 6.49
N GLU A 79 15.08 13.97 7.21
CA GLU A 79 16.41 14.32 6.70
C GLU A 79 17.35 13.11 6.63
N GLU A 80 17.33 12.23 7.64
CA GLU A 80 18.18 11.03 7.64
C GLU A 80 17.82 10.10 6.48
N VAL A 81 16.52 9.86 6.24
CA VAL A 81 16.04 9.06 5.10
C VAL A 81 16.45 9.68 3.77
N ARG A 82 16.35 11.02 3.63
CA ARG A 82 16.81 11.71 2.41
C ARG A 82 18.29 11.48 2.17
N LYS A 83 19.11 11.57 3.23
CA LYS A 83 20.56 11.34 3.14
C LYS A 83 20.84 9.91 2.70
N THR A 84 20.27 8.91 3.37
CA THR A 84 20.47 7.50 3.02
C THR A 84 20.03 7.20 1.58
N LEU A 85 18.90 7.76 1.14
CA LEU A 85 18.39 7.57 -0.22
C LEU A 85 19.37 8.06 -1.31
N ASN A 86 20.11 9.13 -1.02
CA ASN A 86 21.11 9.70 -1.93
C ASN A 86 22.48 9.00 -1.86
N GLU A 87 22.79 8.30 -0.76
CA GLU A 87 24.07 7.60 -0.58
C GLU A 87 24.12 6.24 -1.29
N ILE A 88 22.98 5.54 -1.38
CA ILE A 88 22.87 4.21 -1.99
C ILE A 88 22.72 4.36 -3.51
N GLU A 89 23.73 4.82 -4.25
CA GLU A 89 23.58 5.10 -5.70
C GLU A 89 23.66 3.82 -6.58
N GLY A 90 22.65 3.63 -7.45
CA GLY A 90 22.71 2.69 -8.56
C GLY A 90 22.58 1.20 -8.19
N SER A 91 22.13 0.89 -6.97
CA SER A 91 22.06 -0.47 -6.46
C SER A 91 20.61 -0.97 -6.33
N ILE A 92 20.43 -2.29 -6.27
CA ILE A 92 19.12 -2.91 -6.01
C ILE A 92 18.53 -2.44 -4.68
N GLU A 93 19.37 -2.19 -3.68
CA GLU A 93 18.97 -1.68 -2.38
C GLU A 93 18.32 -0.28 -2.49
N GLN A 94 18.74 0.54 -3.47
CA GLN A 94 18.11 1.84 -3.71
C GLN A 94 16.66 1.68 -4.20
N LEU A 95 16.43 0.75 -5.14
CA LEU A 95 15.09 0.45 -5.64
C LEU A 95 14.21 -0.16 -4.54
N GLU A 96 14.74 -1.08 -3.73
CA GLU A 96 14.03 -1.66 -2.59
C GLU A 96 13.68 -0.61 -1.53
N MET A 97 14.56 0.37 -1.31
CA MET A 97 14.31 1.48 -0.41
C MET A 97 13.16 2.35 -0.96
N ILE A 98 13.17 2.68 -2.26
CA ILE A 98 12.09 3.44 -2.90
C ILE A 98 10.75 2.69 -2.79
N ASP A 99 10.71 1.39 -3.06
CA ASP A 99 9.50 0.56 -2.90
C ASP A 99 9.03 0.55 -1.44
N SER A 100 9.95 0.39 -0.49
CA SER A 100 9.63 0.43 0.94
C SER A 100 9.03 1.78 1.35
N LEU A 101 9.60 2.91 0.88
CA LEU A 101 9.06 4.25 1.13
C LEU A 101 7.64 4.41 0.55
N GLN A 102 7.37 3.85 -0.63
CA GLN A 102 6.06 3.92 -1.28
C GLN A 102 5.02 3.06 -0.54
N ARG A 103 5.38 1.83 -0.19
CA ARG A 103 4.51 0.89 0.54
C ARG A 103 4.26 1.35 1.97
N LEU A 104 5.24 1.96 2.65
CA LEU A 104 5.06 2.59 3.97
C LEU A 104 4.24 3.90 3.92
N GLY A 105 3.98 4.43 2.72
CA GLY A 105 3.15 5.62 2.55
C GLY A 105 3.85 6.94 2.88
N ILE A 106 5.19 6.96 2.90
CA ILE A 106 6.02 8.14 3.20
C ILE A 106 6.80 8.68 1.99
N SER A 107 6.67 8.03 0.82
CA SER A 107 7.35 8.44 -0.42
C SER A 107 6.99 9.84 -0.91
N TYR A 108 5.84 10.38 -0.49
CA TYR A 108 5.39 11.71 -0.91
C TYR A 108 6.29 12.85 -0.41
N HIS A 109 7.14 12.59 0.59
CA HIS A 109 8.16 13.53 1.07
C HIS A 109 9.39 13.64 0.16
N TYR A 110 9.60 12.66 -0.73
CA TYR A 110 10.83 12.49 -1.52
C TYR A 110 10.57 12.44 -3.03
N LYS A 111 9.52 13.13 -3.50
CA LYS A 111 9.08 13.02 -4.90
C LYS A 111 10.17 13.41 -5.89
N HIS A 112 10.95 14.44 -5.58
CA HIS A 112 11.99 14.94 -6.47
C HIS A 112 13.19 13.98 -6.49
N GLU A 113 13.63 13.56 -5.31
CA GLU A 113 14.74 12.63 -5.13
C GLU A 113 14.45 11.30 -5.83
N ILE A 114 13.27 10.72 -5.62
CA ILE A 114 12.85 9.47 -6.29
C ILE A 114 12.81 9.66 -7.80
N HIS A 115 12.27 10.76 -8.30
CA HIS A 115 12.18 11.00 -9.73
C HIS A 115 13.57 11.15 -10.39
N ASP A 116 14.49 11.85 -9.75
CA ASP A 116 15.84 12.04 -10.28
C ASP A 116 16.67 10.75 -10.23
N ILE A 117 16.50 9.92 -9.20
CA ILE A 117 17.10 8.58 -9.14
C ILE A 117 16.56 7.70 -10.27
N LEU A 118 15.24 7.63 -10.43
CA LEU A 118 14.64 6.81 -11.48
C LEU A 118 15.00 7.30 -12.89
N ARG A 119 15.13 8.62 -13.09
CA ARG A 119 15.62 9.19 -14.35
C ARG A 119 17.03 8.71 -14.66
N LYS A 120 17.96 8.79 -13.70
CA LYS A 120 19.34 8.30 -13.88
C LYS A 120 19.36 6.82 -14.27
N ILE A 121 18.58 5.99 -13.59
CA ILE A 121 18.47 4.54 -13.88
C ILE A 121 17.95 4.32 -15.30
N HIS A 122 16.88 5.04 -15.69
CA HIS A 122 16.31 4.95 -17.04
C HIS A 122 17.31 5.37 -18.13
N ASP A 123 18.03 6.48 -17.92
CA ASP A 123 19.03 6.99 -18.87
C ASP A 123 20.21 6.01 -19.02
N GLN A 124 20.57 5.27 -17.97
CA GLN A 124 21.64 4.26 -17.95
C GLN A 124 21.19 2.88 -18.46
N HIS A 125 19.88 2.64 -18.61
CA HIS A 125 19.30 1.34 -18.97
C HIS A 125 19.77 0.80 -20.33
N GLY A 126 20.31 1.66 -21.20
CA GLY A 126 20.91 1.27 -22.49
C GLY A 126 22.33 0.71 -22.41
N GLU A 127 23.05 0.88 -21.29
CA GLU A 127 24.47 0.53 -21.17
C GLU A 127 24.73 -0.81 -20.44
N ILE A 128 23.73 -1.37 -19.76
CA ILE A 128 23.88 -2.56 -18.92
C ILE A 128 23.50 -3.83 -19.71
N GLU A 129 24.44 -4.79 -19.78
CA GLU A 129 24.15 -6.13 -20.30
C GLU A 129 23.08 -6.82 -19.43
N ARG A 130 21.92 -7.12 -20.03
CA ARG A 130 20.75 -7.67 -19.31
C ARG A 130 20.89 -9.14 -18.93
N GLU A 131 21.90 -9.84 -19.43
CA GLU A 131 22.01 -11.30 -19.35
C GLU A 131 22.26 -11.85 -17.94
N THR A 132 22.69 -11.00 -16.99
CA THR A 132 22.96 -11.37 -15.59
C THR A 132 21.93 -10.82 -14.59
N GLN A 133 20.81 -10.28 -15.05
CA GLN A 133 19.89 -9.56 -14.17
C GLN A 133 19.01 -10.49 -13.32
N ASP A 134 18.90 -10.12 -12.04
CA ASP A 134 18.03 -10.71 -11.05
C ASP A 134 16.55 -10.41 -11.36
N LEU A 135 15.67 -11.42 -11.27
CA LEU A 135 14.25 -11.27 -11.63
C LEU A 135 13.55 -10.23 -10.75
N HIS A 136 13.89 -10.20 -9.46
CA HIS A 136 13.35 -9.22 -8.53
C HIS A 136 13.78 -7.80 -8.92
N ALA A 137 15.08 -7.58 -9.18
CA ALA A 137 15.62 -6.30 -9.62
C ALA A 137 14.95 -5.79 -10.91
N THR A 138 14.93 -6.59 -11.98
CA THR A 138 14.32 -6.19 -13.26
C THR A 138 12.84 -5.87 -13.10
N SER A 139 12.11 -6.69 -12.33
CA SER A 139 10.68 -6.47 -12.10
C SER A 139 10.42 -5.21 -11.28
N LEU A 140 11.25 -4.94 -10.27
CA LEU A 140 11.12 -3.78 -9.39
C LEU A 140 11.44 -2.47 -10.13
N GLU A 141 12.52 -2.47 -10.90
CA GLU A 141 12.87 -1.36 -11.79
C GLU A 141 11.72 -1.07 -12.76
N PHE A 142 11.19 -2.09 -13.42
CA PHE A 142 10.07 -1.97 -14.34
C PHE A 142 8.83 -1.34 -13.68
N ILE A 143 8.44 -1.81 -12.48
CA ILE A 143 7.32 -1.26 -11.70
C ILE A 143 7.56 0.22 -11.42
N LEU A 144 8.73 0.55 -10.86
CA LEU A 144 9.02 1.89 -10.40
C LEU A 144 9.11 2.87 -11.56
N LEU A 145 9.77 2.51 -12.66
CA LEU A 145 9.86 3.34 -13.85
C LEU A 145 8.47 3.62 -14.45
N ARG A 146 7.66 2.59 -14.70
CA ARG A 146 6.32 2.79 -15.27
C ARG A 146 5.39 3.56 -14.34
N GLN A 147 5.45 3.30 -13.04
CA GLN A 147 4.65 4.05 -12.06
C GLN A 147 4.97 5.56 -12.07
N HIS A 148 6.20 5.93 -12.39
CA HIS A 148 6.64 7.32 -12.48
C HIS A 148 6.58 7.90 -13.90
N GLY A 149 5.99 7.17 -14.86
CA GLY A 149 5.69 7.66 -16.21
C GLY A 149 6.82 7.48 -17.22
N PHE A 150 7.86 6.69 -16.89
CA PHE A 150 8.90 6.34 -17.85
C PHE A 150 8.42 5.23 -18.79
N ASP A 151 8.85 5.30 -20.04
CA ASP A 151 8.57 4.27 -21.04
C ASP A 151 9.60 3.14 -20.92
N VAL A 152 9.11 1.92 -20.68
CA VAL A 152 9.91 0.71 -20.49
C VAL A 152 9.19 -0.42 -21.22
N SER A 153 9.86 -1.12 -22.14
CA SER A 153 9.25 -2.22 -22.89
C SER A 153 9.08 -3.49 -22.05
N GLN A 154 8.01 -4.26 -22.30
CA GLN A 154 7.86 -5.63 -21.79
C GLN A 154 9.00 -6.57 -22.21
N ASP A 155 9.76 -6.21 -23.25
CA ASP A 155 10.92 -6.98 -23.75
C ASP A 155 12.06 -7.06 -22.71
N ALA A 156 12.02 -6.23 -21.66
CA ALA A 156 12.91 -6.35 -20.51
C ALA A 156 12.85 -7.75 -19.87
N PHE A 157 11.72 -8.47 -20.01
CA PHE A 157 11.55 -9.80 -19.44
C PHE A 157 11.96 -10.95 -20.37
N ASP A 158 12.38 -10.67 -21.62
CA ASP A 158 12.71 -11.71 -22.59
C ASP A 158 13.91 -12.57 -22.13
N VAL A 159 14.81 -12.01 -21.32
CA VAL A 159 15.93 -12.75 -20.70
C VAL A 159 15.47 -13.90 -19.79
N PHE A 160 14.26 -13.83 -19.23
CA PHE A 160 13.72 -14.85 -18.33
C PHE A 160 12.93 -15.94 -19.05
N ILE A 161 12.74 -15.78 -20.35
CA ILE A 161 12.01 -16.70 -21.23
C ILE A 161 13.04 -17.54 -22.01
N SER A 162 12.80 -18.83 -22.16
CA SER A 162 13.62 -19.72 -22.98
C SER A 162 13.33 -19.55 -24.48
N GLU A 163 14.19 -20.11 -25.33
CA GLU A 163 13.96 -20.18 -26.78
C GLU A 163 12.64 -20.90 -27.15
N THR A 164 12.13 -21.76 -26.25
CA THR A 164 10.85 -22.45 -26.42
C THR A 164 9.64 -21.61 -26.00
N GLY A 165 9.84 -20.37 -25.54
CA GLY A 165 8.79 -19.48 -25.06
C GLY A 165 8.31 -19.77 -23.64
N GLU A 166 9.01 -20.63 -22.88
CA GLU A 166 8.63 -20.99 -21.51
C GLU A 166 9.52 -20.27 -20.49
N PHE A 167 8.99 -19.99 -19.29
CA PHE A 167 9.82 -19.46 -18.21
C PHE A 167 10.92 -20.45 -17.81
N ARG A 168 12.13 -19.93 -17.59
CA ARG A 168 13.25 -20.74 -17.11
C ARG A 168 12.88 -21.44 -15.79
N LYS A 169 13.14 -22.75 -15.72
CA LYS A 169 12.81 -23.58 -14.53
C LYS A 169 13.47 -23.10 -13.24
N THR A 170 14.61 -22.41 -13.35
CA THR A 170 15.33 -21.81 -12.22
C THR A 170 14.50 -20.75 -11.48
N LEU A 171 13.56 -20.10 -12.15
CA LEU A 171 12.69 -19.07 -11.56
C LEU A 171 11.64 -19.66 -10.64
N HIS A 172 11.35 -20.96 -10.75
CA HIS A 172 10.32 -21.63 -9.96
C HIS A 172 10.62 -21.59 -8.44
N SER A 173 11.89 -21.49 -8.05
CA SER A 173 12.30 -21.33 -6.65
C SER A 173 12.38 -19.87 -6.18
N ASP A 174 12.41 -18.91 -7.10
CA ASP A 174 12.56 -17.49 -6.77
C ASP A 174 11.20 -16.83 -6.50
N ILE A 175 10.66 -17.09 -5.31
CA ILE A 175 9.36 -16.55 -4.91
C ILE A 175 9.35 -15.01 -4.83
N LYS A 176 10.47 -14.40 -4.41
CA LYS A 176 10.60 -12.94 -4.31
C LYS A 176 10.55 -12.29 -5.70
N GLY A 177 11.34 -12.82 -6.65
CA GLY A 177 11.29 -12.37 -8.04
C GLY A 177 9.94 -12.61 -8.70
N LEU A 178 9.31 -13.76 -8.46
CA LEU A 178 7.97 -14.04 -8.99
C LEU A 178 6.88 -13.13 -8.42
N LEU A 179 6.97 -12.76 -7.14
CA LEU A 179 6.07 -11.77 -6.54
C LEU A 179 6.23 -10.40 -7.24
N SER A 180 7.47 -9.96 -7.45
CA SER A 180 7.72 -8.70 -8.17
C SER A 180 7.29 -8.77 -9.63
N LEU A 181 7.52 -9.89 -10.31
CA LEU A 181 7.05 -10.10 -11.69
C LEU A 181 5.52 -10.08 -11.76
N TYR A 182 4.85 -10.70 -10.78
CA TYR A 182 3.40 -10.69 -10.67
C TYR A 182 2.87 -9.25 -10.54
N GLU A 183 3.45 -8.45 -9.63
CA GLU A 183 3.09 -7.04 -9.47
C GLU A 183 3.39 -6.21 -10.73
N ALA A 184 4.56 -6.43 -11.36
CA ALA A 184 4.97 -5.77 -12.60
C ALA A 184 3.98 -6.03 -13.73
N SER A 185 3.46 -7.26 -13.81
CA SER A 185 2.48 -7.64 -14.82
C SER A 185 1.20 -6.79 -14.78
N TYR A 186 0.84 -6.19 -13.64
CA TYR A 186 -0.34 -5.32 -13.50
C TYR A 186 -0.15 -3.91 -14.07
N PHE A 187 1.07 -3.55 -14.46
CA PHE A 187 1.38 -2.34 -15.21
C PHE A 187 1.30 -2.55 -16.74
N SER A 188 0.72 -3.65 -17.21
CA SER A 188 0.58 -3.95 -18.63
C SER A 188 -0.42 -3.05 -19.35
N MET A 189 -0.08 -2.68 -20.58
CA MET A 189 -0.98 -2.02 -21.53
C MET A 189 -1.75 -3.04 -22.38
N ASP A 190 -2.78 -2.59 -23.09
CA ASP A 190 -3.67 -3.50 -23.84
C ASP A 190 -2.94 -4.37 -24.88
N SER A 191 -1.94 -3.80 -25.56
CA SER A 191 -1.12 -4.47 -26.57
C SER A 191 -0.06 -5.43 -26.01
N GLU A 192 0.13 -5.48 -24.69
CA GLU A 192 1.24 -6.20 -24.06
C GLU A 192 0.83 -7.60 -23.61
N PHE A 193 0.87 -8.53 -24.55
CA PHE A 193 0.45 -9.91 -24.29
C PHE A 193 1.45 -10.67 -23.41
N LYS A 194 2.76 -10.41 -23.51
CA LYS A 194 3.77 -11.15 -22.72
C LYS A 194 3.56 -10.92 -21.23
N LEU A 195 3.28 -9.70 -20.80
CA LEU A 195 2.99 -9.40 -19.39
C LEU A 195 1.71 -10.09 -18.90
N LYS A 196 0.71 -10.31 -19.78
CA LYS A 196 -0.49 -11.07 -19.41
C LYS A 196 -0.16 -12.55 -19.20
N GLU A 197 0.73 -13.12 -20.02
CA GLU A 197 1.23 -14.48 -19.83
C GLU A 197 2.11 -14.62 -18.58
N THR A 198 3.00 -13.65 -18.33
CA THR A 198 3.84 -13.63 -17.11
C THR A 198 2.97 -13.62 -15.86
N ARG A 199 1.86 -12.87 -15.87
CA ARG A 199 0.88 -12.84 -14.78
C ARG A 199 0.31 -14.22 -14.47
N ILE A 200 -0.11 -14.96 -15.51
CA ILE A 200 -0.72 -16.29 -15.35
C ILE A 200 0.29 -17.26 -14.73
N TYR A 201 1.52 -17.25 -15.25
CA TYR A 201 2.61 -18.09 -14.72
C TYR A 201 2.93 -17.78 -13.26
N ALA A 202 3.18 -16.50 -12.95
CA ALA A 202 3.51 -16.07 -11.60
C ALA A 202 2.36 -16.34 -10.62
N ASN A 203 1.12 -16.05 -11.00
CA ASN A 203 -0.06 -16.33 -10.16
C ASN A 203 -0.18 -17.82 -9.80
N LYS A 204 -0.01 -18.71 -10.78
CA LYS A 204 -0.03 -20.16 -10.55
C LYS A 204 1.02 -20.56 -9.52
N ARG A 205 2.27 -20.14 -9.72
CA ARG A 205 3.36 -20.53 -8.84
C ARG A 205 3.22 -19.94 -7.43
N LEU A 206 2.82 -18.68 -7.32
CA LEU A 206 2.58 -18.02 -6.03
C LEU A 206 1.44 -18.71 -5.26
N SER A 207 0.39 -19.17 -5.97
CA SER A 207 -0.69 -19.94 -5.36
C SER A 207 -0.23 -21.31 -4.85
N GLU A 208 0.63 -21.99 -5.61
CA GLU A 208 1.28 -23.24 -5.18
C GLU A 208 2.14 -23.02 -3.92
N PHE A 209 2.94 -21.94 -3.90
CA PHE A 209 3.75 -21.56 -2.74
C PHE A 209 2.90 -21.35 -1.48
N VAL A 210 1.78 -20.62 -1.58
CA VAL A 210 0.87 -20.44 -0.43
C VAL A 210 0.31 -21.78 0.08
N ALA A 211 0.00 -22.71 -0.81
CA ALA A 211 -0.49 -24.04 -0.44
C ALA A 211 0.61 -24.90 0.19
N GLU A 212 1.86 -24.78 -0.25
CA GLU A 212 3.03 -25.45 0.32
C GLU A 212 3.33 -24.95 1.73
N SER A 213 3.41 -23.61 1.91
CA SER A 213 3.68 -22.97 3.20
C SER A 213 2.60 -23.25 4.24
N SER A 214 1.37 -23.58 3.83
CA SER A 214 0.30 -23.96 4.78
C SER A 214 0.59 -25.28 5.52
N LYS A 215 1.51 -26.11 5.02
CA LYS A 215 1.84 -27.44 5.54
C LYS A 215 3.09 -27.46 6.41
N THR A 216 3.82 -26.35 6.54
CA THR A 216 5.13 -26.29 7.20
C THR A 216 5.24 -25.05 8.08
N ILE A 217 5.99 -25.13 9.18
CA ILE A 217 6.30 -23.97 10.00
C ILE A 217 7.27 -23.08 9.21
N CYS A 218 6.85 -21.86 8.90
CA CYS A 218 7.67 -20.89 8.17
C CYS A 218 8.70 -20.25 9.09
N ARG A 219 9.89 -19.93 8.56
CA ARG A 219 10.84 -18.99 9.19
C ARG A 219 10.26 -17.56 9.20
N GLU A 220 10.86 -16.65 9.97
CA GLU A 220 10.40 -15.25 10.04
C GLU A 220 10.38 -14.58 8.65
N ASP A 221 11.46 -14.72 7.87
CA ASP A 221 11.53 -14.15 6.50
C ASP A 221 10.52 -14.78 5.54
N GLU A 222 10.33 -16.09 5.65
CA GLU A 222 9.32 -16.82 4.88
C GLU A 222 7.91 -16.37 5.27
N THR A 223 7.70 -15.94 6.52
CA THR A 223 6.43 -15.38 7.00
C THR A 223 6.17 -14.02 6.35
N TYR A 224 7.17 -13.13 6.29
CA TYR A 224 7.06 -11.85 5.57
C TYR A 224 6.68 -12.06 4.11
N ILE A 225 7.42 -12.92 3.39
CA ILE A 225 7.15 -13.21 1.97
C ILE A 225 5.76 -13.84 1.81
N LEU A 226 5.35 -14.77 2.67
CA LEU A 226 4.02 -15.38 2.62
C LEU A 226 2.90 -14.35 2.79
N GLU A 227 3.03 -13.39 3.71
CA GLU A 227 2.05 -12.33 3.90
C GLU A 227 1.97 -11.41 2.68
N MET A 228 3.11 -11.06 2.09
CA MET A 228 3.19 -10.28 0.86
C MET A 228 2.53 -10.99 -0.32
N VAL A 229 2.81 -12.30 -0.50
CA VAL A 229 2.21 -13.10 -1.58
C VAL A 229 0.71 -13.20 -1.42
N LYS A 230 0.21 -13.51 -0.22
CA LYS A 230 -1.24 -13.56 0.05
C LYS A 230 -1.91 -12.23 -0.26
N ARG A 231 -1.30 -11.11 0.18
CA ARG A 231 -1.83 -9.78 -0.06
C ARG A 231 -1.90 -9.44 -1.55
N ALA A 232 -0.82 -9.70 -2.30
CA ALA A 232 -0.78 -9.44 -3.73
C ALA A 232 -1.81 -10.27 -4.51
N LEU A 233 -1.98 -11.54 -4.16
CA LEU A 233 -2.99 -12.42 -4.78
C LEU A 233 -4.44 -11.99 -4.49
N GLU A 234 -4.69 -11.35 -3.34
CA GLU A 234 -6.00 -10.73 -3.05
C GLU A 234 -6.22 -9.46 -3.86
N THR A 235 -5.25 -8.53 -3.83
CA THR A 235 -5.29 -7.28 -4.59
C THR A 235 -3.87 -6.81 -4.87
N PRO A 236 -3.46 -6.72 -6.15
CA PRO A 236 -2.14 -6.21 -6.53
C PRO A 236 -1.91 -4.79 -6.01
N TYR A 237 -0.68 -4.46 -5.65
CA TYR A 237 -0.32 -3.15 -5.10
C TYR A 237 -0.74 -2.00 -6.03
N HIS A 238 -0.60 -2.19 -7.35
CA HIS A 238 -0.97 -1.19 -8.35
C HIS A 238 -2.46 -0.78 -8.30
N TRP A 239 -3.35 -1.67 -7.86
CA TRP A 239 -4.79 -1.41 -7.73
C TRP A 239 -5.22 -1.01 -6.32
N SER A 240 -4.30 -1.06 -5.37
CA SER A 240 -4.56 -0.79 -3.97
C SER A 240 -4.56 0.71 -3.66
N ILE A 241 -5.45 1.13 -2.76
CA ILE A 241 -5.43 2.49 -2.23
C ILE A 241 -4.21 2.63 -1.32
N ARG A 242 -3.20 3.38 -1.78
CA ARG A 242 -1.89 3.55 -1.12
C ARG A 242 -1.97 3.74 0.39
N ARG A 243 -2.92 4.56 0.86
CA ARG A 243 -3.02 4.87 2.29
C ARG A 243 -3.58 3.73 3.14
N LEU A 244 -4.53 2.96 2.60
CA LEU A 244 -5.03 1.76 3.27
C LEU A 244 -3.95 0.67 3.27
N GLU A 245 -3.25 0.54 2.15
CA GLU A 245 -2.16 -0.41 1.99
C GLU A 245 -1.00 -0.11 2.96
N ALA A 246 -0.64 1.17 3.12
CA ALA A 246 0.40 1.58 4.06
C ALA A 246 0.11 1.14 5.49
N ARG A 247 -1.16 1.22 5.94
CA ARG A 247 -1.53 0.78 7.29
C ARG A 247 -1.26 -0.73 7.49
N TRP A 248 -1.58 -1.53 6.47
CA TRP A 248 -1.31 -2.96 6.48
C TRP A 248 0.20 -3.23 6.42
N TYR A 249 0.89 -2.61 5.45
CA TYR A 249 2.30 -2.84 5.19
C TYR A 249 3.19 -2.44 6.37
N ILE A 250 2.87 -1.38 7.11
CA ILE A 250 3.63 -1.00 8.32
C ILE A 250 3.71 -2.16 9.32
N ASN A 251 2.63 -2.93 9.51
CA ASN A 251 2.65 -4.08 10.44
C ASN A 251 3.44 -5.28 9.87
N VAL A 252 3.45 -5.43 8.55
CA VAL A 252 4.15 -6.54 7.87
C VAL A 252 5.64 -6.24 7.74
N TYR A 253 6.01 -4.98 7.52
CA TYR A 253 7.38 -4.51 7.36
C TYR A 253 8.23 -4.83 8.60
N GLU A 254 7.65 -4.80 9.81
CA GLU A 254 8.30 -5.21 11.06
C GLU A 254 8.88 -6.64 11.01
N LYS A 255 8.30 -7.53 10.19
CA LYS A 255 8.70 -8.94 10.06
C LYS A 255 9.77 -9.18 8.99
N LYS A 256 10.23 -8.14 8.27
CA LYS A 256 11.25 -8.26 7.22
C LYS A 256 12.64 -8.52 7.85
N HIS A 257 13.41 -9.49 7.34
CA HIS A 257 14.77 -9.84 7.80
C HIS A 257 15.68 -8.63 8.04
N GLU A 258 15.62 -7.66 7.11
CA GLU A 258 16.45 -6.45 7.07
C GLU A 258 15.57 -5.20 7.19
N MET A 259 14.60 -5.26 8.09
CA MET A 259 13.74 -4.13 8.39
C MET A 259 14.57 -2.95 8.93
N ASN A 260 14.44 -1.78 8.30
CA ASN A 260 15.03 -0.56 8.80
C ASN A 260 14.14 0.06 9.91
N PRO A 261 14.57 0.08 11.18
CA PRO A 261 13.75 0.56 12.29
C PRO A 261 13.44 2.05 12.20
N LEU A 262 14.34 2.84 11.61
CA LEU A 262 14.12 4.27 11.38
C LEU A 262 12.97 4.47 10.39
N LEU A 263 12.93 3.71 9.29
CA LEU A 263 11.83 3.77 8.33
C LEU A 263 10.50 3.34 8.95
N LEU A 264 10.50 2.28 9.75
CA LEU A 264 9.29 1.79 10.43
C LEU A 264 8.74 2.85 11.40
N GLU A 265 9.60 3.42 12.24
CA GLU A 265 9.20 4.43 13.22
C GLU A 265 8.74 5.72 12.54
N PHE A 266 9.47 6.18 11.51
CA PHE A 266 9.08 7.34 10.73
C PHE A 266 7.72 7.14 10.04
N ALA A 267 7.48 5.98 9.44
CA ALA A 267 6.20 5.65 8.81
C ALA A 267 5.05 5.66 9.81
N ALA A 268 5.26 5.15 11.03
CA ALA A 268 4.23 5.16 12.07
C ALA A 268 3.90 6.59 12.55
N ILE A 269 4.92 7.41 12.80
CA ILE A 269 4.76 8.82 13.19
C ILE A 269 4.01 9.59 12.09
N ASP A 270 4.49 9.50 10.85
CA ASP A 270 3.87 10.15 9.70
C ASP A 270 2.43 9.69 9.49
N PHE A 271 2.18 8.39 9.68
CA PHE A 271 0.85 7.83 9.57
C PHE A 271 -0.11 8.49 10.57
N ASN A 272 0.30 8.59 11.83
CA ASN A 272 -0.51 9.13 12.90
C ASN A 272 -0.72 10.65 12.76
N MET A 273 0.30 11.40 12.35
CA MET A 273 0.19 12.85 12.09
C MET A 273 -0.84 13.14 10.98
N LEU A 274 -0.76 12.43 9.85
CA LEU A 274 -1.73 12.58 8.77
C LEU A 274 -3.14 12.11 9.17
N GLN A 275 -3.25 11.02 9.94
CA GLN A 275 -4.55 10.58 10.47
C GLN A 275 -5.19 11.66 11.34
N ALA A 276 -4.38 12.40 12.11
CA ALA A 276 -4.84 13.48 12.94
C ALA A 276 -5.42 14.64 12.11
N ASN A 277 -4.76 15.00 10.99
CA ASN A 277 -5.30 15.98 10.04
C ASN A 277 -6.63 15.51 9.44
N HIS A 278 -6.72 14.24 8.99
CA HIS A 278 -7.97 13.69 8.46
C HIS A 278 -9.11 13.71 9.48
N GLN A 279 -8.81 13.52 10.77
CA GLN A 279 -9.83 13.58 11.83
C GLN A 279 -10.34 15.01 12.04
N GLU A 280 -9.47 16.02 11.96
CA GLU A 280 -9.91 17.42 12.00
C GLU A 280 -10.74 17.80 10.77
N GLU A 281 -10.33 17.38 9.58
CA GLU A 281 -11.11 17.55 8.35
C GLU A 281 -12.48 16.86 8.45
N LEU A 282 -12.53 15.64 9.00
CA LEU A 282 -13.77 14.89 9.19
C LEU A 282 -14.73 15.62 10.15
N LYS A 283 -14.22 16.25 11.22
CA LYS A 283 -15.04 17.09 12.11
C LYS A 283 -15.62 18.28 11.37
N LEU A 284 -14.85 18.93 10.49
CA LEU A 284 -15.32 20.06 9.69
C LEU A 284 -16.41 19.63 8.71
N ILE A 285 -16.24 18.48 8.03
CA ILE A 285 -17.23 17.94 7.09
C ILE A 285 -18.52 17.52 7.81
N SER A 286 -18.40 17.05 9.05
CA SER A 286 -19.55 16.62 9.82
C SER A 286 -20.35 17.77 10.46
N ARG A 287 -19.78 18.97 10.59
CA ARG A 287 -20.42 20.17 11.16
C ARG A 287 -21.37 20.82 10.16
#